data_AF-A0A3M1JED4-F1
#
_entry.id   AF-A0A3M1JED4-F1
#
_cell.length_a   1.000
_cell.length_b   1.000
_cell.length_c   1.000
_cell.angle_alpha   90.00
_cell.angle_beta   90.00
_cell.angle_gamma   90.00
#
_symmetry.space_group_name_H-M   'P 1'
#
loop_
_entity.id
_entity.type
_entity.pdbx_description
1 polymer ?
#
loop_
_entity_poly.entity_id
_entity_poly.type
_entity_poly.pdbx_seq_one_letter_code
_entity_poly.pdbx_strand_id
1 'polypeptide(L)' 'MVEIKVFNKWSTEGIKVEDPGLQRYISLEPKFVPKSSGRYAQNRFHKSKIFIVERLINKVTVPGHKGKK' A
#
# COMPACT_ATOMS: atom_id res chain seq x y z
N MET A 1 -11.50 17.93 -10.17
CA MET A 1 -10.44 17.45 -9.26
C MET A 1 -9.80 16.26 -9.96
N VAL A 2 -8.47 16.20 -10.08
CA VAL A 2 -7.80 15.11 -10.82
C VAL A 2 -7.91 13.83 -10.02
N GLU A 3 -8.50 12.79 -10.62
CA GLU A 3 -8.61 11.45 -10.02
C GLU A 3 -7.20 10.87 -9.86
N ILE A 4 -6.80 10.56 -8.63
CA ILE A 4 -5.51 9.93 -8.35
C ILE A 4 -5.63 8.45 -8.72
N LYS A 5 -5.02 8.06 -9.84
CA LYS A 5 -4.96 6.67 -10.28
C LYS A 5 -3.67 6.01 -9.79
N VAL A 6 -3.79 4.79 -9.30
CA VAL A 6 -2.65 3.95 -8.94
C VAL A 6 -1.88 3.63 -10.21
N PHE A 7 -0.57 3.91 -10.20
CA PHE A 7 0.31 3.79 -11.37
C PHE A 7 -0.16 4.58 -12.61
N ASN A 8 -0.95 5.65 -12.43
CA ASN A 8 -1.61 6.39 -13.52
C ASN A 8 -2.51 5.54 -14.42
N LYS A 9 -2.90 4.33 -13.98
CA LYS A 9 -3.63 3.37 -14.81
C LYS A 9 -4.92 2.89 -14.15
N TRP A 10 -4.89 2.64 -12.84
CA TRP A 10 -5.99 1.97 -12.14
C TRP A 10 -6.67 2.92 -11.16
N SER A 11 -8.00 3.00 -11.23
CA SER A 11 -8.79 3.69 -10.22
C SER A 11 -9.01 2.80 -8.99
N THR A 12 -9.12 3.41 -7.82
CA THR A 12 -9.58 2.76 -6.58
C THR A 12 -11.04 3.08 -6.25
N GLU A 13 -11.71 3.87 -7.09
CA GLU A 13 -13.11 4.23 -6.89
C GLU A 13 -14.01 2.99 -6.96
N GLY A 14 -14.96 2.87 -6.04
CA GLY A 14 -15.88 1.74 -5.95
C GLY A 14 -15.33 0.49 -5.24
N ILE A 15 -14.02 0.44 -4.92
CA ILE A 15 -13.46 -0.68 -4.15
C ILE A 15 -13.88 -0.54 -2.68
N LYS A 16 -14.55 -1.58 -2.16
CA LYS A 16 -14.96 -1.66 -0.75
C LYS A 16 -14.42 -2.93 -0.12
N VAL A 17 -14.09 -2.84 1.17
CA VAL A 17 -13.73 -3.99 1.99
C VAL A 17 -15.00 -4.49 2.65
N GLU A 18 -15.40 -5.73 2.32
CA GLU A 18 -16.66 -6.32 2.82
C GLU A 18 -16.54 -6.80 4.27
N ASP A 19 -15.35 -7.26 4.68
CA ASP A 19 -15.10 -7.76 6.03
C ASP A 19 -14.96 -6.61 7.05
N PRO A 20 -15.85 -6.54 8.08
CA PRO A 20 -15.81 -5.47 9.07
C PRO A 20 -14.55 -5.47 9.94
N GLY A 21 -13.94 -6.63 10.17
CA GLY A 21 -12.72 -6.77 10.96
C GLY A 21 -11.50 -6.23 10.23
N LEU A 22 -11.46 -6.37 8.90
CA LEU A 22 -10.36 -5.94 8.05
C LEU A 22 -10.47 -4.49 7.57
N GLN A 23 -11.68 -3.92 7.56
CA GLN A 23 -11.94 -2.56 7.07
C GLN A 23 -11.01 -1.51 7.71
N ARG A 24 -10.64 -1.68 8.99
CA ARG A 24 -9.74 -0.76 9.72
C ARG A 24 -8.26 -0.94 9.40
N TYR A 25 -7.88 -2.07 8.79
CA TYR A 25 -6.49 -2.46 8.55
C TYR A 25 -6.07 -2.42 7.07
N ILE A 26 -7.03 -2.30 6.16
CA ILE A 26 -6.81 -2.21 4.71
C ILE A 26 -7.04 -0.77 4.27
N SER A 27 -5.95 -0.06 3.97
CA SER A 27 -6.02 1.27 3.35
C SER A 27 -6.11 1.16 1.83
N LEU A 28 -7.16 1.78 1.27
CA LEU A 28 -7.42 1.91 -0.18
C LEU A 28 -7.10 3.33 -0.70
N GLU A 29 -6.41 4.15 0.08
CA GLU A 29 -6.05 5.51 -0.31
C GLU A 29 -5.14 5.50 -1.55
N PRO A 30 -5.60 6.03 -2.71
CA PRO A 30 -4.85 5.96 -3.95
C PRO A 30 -3.58 6.80 -3.85
N LYS A 31 -2.47 6.25 -4.33
CA LYS A 31 -1.19 6.94 -4.47
C LYS A 31 -0.66 6.77 -5.88
N PHE A 32 -0.12 7.84 -6.45
CA PHE A 32 0.53 7.81 -7.76
C PHE A 32 1.66 6.77 -7.81
N VAL A 33 2.52 6.79 -6.80
CA VAL A 33 3.59 5.81 -6.60
C VAL A 33 3.43 5.18 -5.21
N PRO A 34 3.18 3.87 -5.11
CA PRO A 34 2.99 3.19 -3.83
C PRO A 34 4.34 2.92 -3.13
N LYS A 35 5.02 3.97 -2.70
CA LYS A 35 6.28 3.93 -1.94
C LYS A 35 6.26 4.98 -0.83
N SER A 36 6.17 4.55 0.42
CA SER A 36 6.15 5.40 1.62
C SER A 36 7.54 5.59 2.27
N SER A 37 8.59 4.98 1.70
CA SER A 37 9.99 5.10 2.15
C SER A 37 10.19 4.89 3.66
N GLY A 38 9.41 4.00 4.27
CA GLY A 38 9.56 3.66 5.69
C GLY A 38 8.92 4.65 6.68
N ARG A 39 8.12 5.63 6.23
CA ARG A 39 7.42 6.61 7.10
C ARG A 39 6.62 5.96 8.23
N TYR A 40 6.09 4.77 7.99
CA TYR A 40 5.21 4.03 8.91
C TYR A 40 5.90 2.85 9.61
N ALA A 41 7.23 2.72 9.49
CA ALA A 41 7.97 1.58 10.03
C ALA A 41 8.16 1.62 11.55
N GLN A 42 8.24 2.81 12.15
CA GLN A 42 8.63 3.01 13.55
C GLN A 42 7.52 2.66 14.55
N ASN A 43 6.25 2.77 14.16
CA ASN A 43 5.11 2.57 15.07
C ASN A 43 4.42 1.24 14.79
N ARG A 44 4.17 0.47 15.87
CA ARG A 44 3.60 -0.89 15.85
C ARG A 44 2.36 -1.06 14.95
N PHE A 45 1.44 -0.11 14.96
CA PHE A 45 0.16 -0.20 14.24
C PHE A 45 0.08 0.66 12.97
N HIS A 46 1.15 1.34 12.58
CA HIS A 46 1.10 2.24 11.42
C HIS A 46 1.10 1.52 10.07
N LYS A 47 1.37 0.21 10.05
CA LYS A 47 1.26 -0.63 8.85
C LYS A 47 -0.16 -0.69 8.28
N SER A 48 -1.21 -0.46 9.08
CA SER A 48 -2.60 -0.38 8.57
C SER A 48 -2.87 0.86 7.72
N LYS A 49 -2.13 1.95 7.95
CA LYS A 49 -2.24 3.21 7.20
C LYS A 49 -1.52 3.15 5.85
N ILE A 50 -0.69 2.13 5.63
CA ILE A 50 0.02 1.91 4.37
C ILE A 50 -0.98 1.36 3.35
N PHE A 51 -0.93 1.91 2.13
CA PHE A 51 -1.73 1.44 1.01
C PHE A 51 -1.49 -0.05 0.75
N ILE A 52 -2.55 -0.81 0.51
CA ILE A 52 -2.48 -2.29 0.44
C ILE A 52 -1.51 -2.79 -0.64
N VAL A 53 -1.44 -2.11 -1.78
CA VAL A 53 -0.51 -2.46 -2.88
C VAL A 53 0.94 -2.30 -2.45
N GLU A 54 1.27 -1.25 -1.70
CA GLU A 54 2.63 -1.06 -1.18
C GLU A 54 3.01 -2.19 -0.20
N ARG A 55 2.10 -2.59 0.68
CA ARG A 55 2.33 -3.70 1.61
C ARG A 55 2.59 -5.01 0.86
N LEU A 56 1.85 -5.27 -0.21
CA LEU A 56 2.04 -6.42 -1.08
C LEU A 56 3.43 -6.39 -1.73
N ILE A 57 3.81 -5.26 -2.35
CA ILE A 57 5.13 -5.09 -2.96
C ILE A 57 6.25 -5.39 -1.96
N ASN A 58 6.16 -4.82 -0.75
CA ASN A 58 7.15 -5.04 0.32
C ASN A 58 7.26 -6.50 0.77
N LYS A 59 6.20 -7.30 0.60
CA LYS A 59 6.19 -8.74 0.89
C LYS A 59 6.70 -9.58 -0.27
N VAL A 60 6.47 -9.14 -1.50
CA VAL A 60 6.96 -9.79 -2.73
C VAL A 60 8.46 -9.59 -2.92
N THR A 61 9.03 -8.48 -2.45
CA THR A 61 10.47 -8.26 -2.53
C THR A 61 11.25 -9.28 -1.69
N VAL A 62 12.08 -10.09 -2.35
CA VAL A 62 12.96 -11.09 -1.72
C VAL A 62 13.95 -10.40 -0.78
N PRO A 63 13.99 -10.75 0.52
CA PRO A 63 15.03 -10.30 1.41
C PRO A 63 16.32 -11.05 1.07
N GLY A 64 17.28 -10.38 0.44
CA GLY A 64 18.68 -10.85 0.43
C GLY A 64 19.33 -11.15 -0.93
N HIS A 65 18.67 -10.95 -2.07
CA HIS A 65 19.30 -11.19 -3.39
C HIS A 65 19.20 -10.02 -4.39
N LYS A 66 18.68 -8.86 -3.98
CA LYS A 66 18.63 -7.69 -4.85
C LYS A 66 19.78 -6.73 -4.49
N GLY A 67 20.95 -6.94 -5.10
CA GLY A 67 22.07 -5.99 -5.03
C GLY A 67 23.44 -6.54 -4.60
N LYS A 68 23.60 -7.85 -4.36
CA LYS A 68 24.94 -8.47 -4.32
C LYS A 68 25.28 -9.08 -5.68
N LYS A 69 25.80 -8.21 -6.55
CA LYS A 69 27.04 -8.50 -7.28
C LYS A 69 28.06 -7.49 -6.78
#